data_AF-A0A0F2J8C0-F1
#
_entry.id   AF-A0A0F2J8C0-F1
#
_cell.length_a   1.000
_cell.length_b   1.000
_cell.length_c   1.000
_cell.angle_alpha   90.00
_cell.angle_beta   90.00
_cell.angle_gamma   90.00
#
_symmetry.space_group_name_H-M   'P 1'
#
loop_
_entity.id
_entity.type
_entity.pdbx_description
1 polymer ?
#
loop_
_entity_poly.entity_id
_entity_poly.type
_entity_poly.pdbx_seq_one_letter_code
_entity_poly.pdbx_strand_id
1 'polypeptide(L)'
;MDYDELKDEFIQTWYDELFRRLRIEGYMINIVNKNGIYANIYSEDALISQIDQDNDLHGDWCGKVVKKIAEETAEYVFAHKTAPTIKCVISGKQQVGYRKLLVFNDKVLAAKQICGKGYQFATGYRTVLTLNHYILNNRFSDYAKACEEFALGAGLIDQNKILSESELKVIRSGLTQLTKISPPQVTFEDLTAIGRVLNKINVSILPEINQRNQFVESNIHEPEELEI
;
A
#
# COMPACT_ATOMS: atom_id res chain seq x y z
N MET A 1 11.60 -12.56 -27.27
CA MET A 1 10.29 -12.14 -26.77
C MET A 1 10.02 -10.79 -27.37
N ASP A 2 9.01 -10.74 -28.21
CA ASP A 2 8.59 -9.53 -28.92
C ASP A 2 7.97 -8.52 -27.93
N TYR A 3 7.96 -7.24 -28.28
CA TYR A 3 7.32 -6.20 -27.47
C TYR A 3 5.82 -6.46 -27.29
N ASP A 4 5.16 -6.94 -28.34
CA ASP A 4 3.74 -7.25 -28.31
C ASP A 4 3.43 -8.44 -27.40
N GLU A 5 4.26 -9.50 -27.43
CA GLU A 5 4.13 -10.64 -26.50
C GLU A 5 4.28 -10.21 -25.02
N LEU A 6 5.24 -9.32 -24.74
CA LEU A 6 5.46 -8.75 -23.40
C LEU A 6 4.27 -7.94 -22.91
N LYS A 7 3.68 -7.15 -23.82
CA LYS A 7 2.52 -6.31 -23.55
C LYS A 7 1.31 -7.18 -23.24
N ASP A 8 1.05 -8.20 -24.05
CA ASP A 8 -0.09 -9.12 -23.85
C ASP A 8 0.06 -9.91 -22.54
N GLU A 9 1.27 -10.41 -22.25
CA GLU A 9 1.55 -11.12 -21.00
C GLU A 9 1.36 -10.21 -19.77
N PHE A 10 1.77 -8.94 -19.87
CA PHE A 10 1.52 -7.93 -18.84
C PHE A 10 0.03 -7.69 -18.63
N ILE A 11 -0.70 -7.39 -19.70
CA ILE A 11 -2.14 -7.09 -19.66
C ILE A 11 -2.91 -8.25 -19.02
N GLN A 12 -2.63 -9.50 -19.44
CA GLN A 12 -3.28 -10.67 -18.86
C GLN A 12 -2.98 -10.81 -17.36
N THR A 13 -1.70 -10.64 -16.97
CA THR A 13 -1.30 -10.73 -15.55
C THR A 13 -1.94 -9.63 -14.72
N TRP A 14 -2.05 -8.43 -15.28
CA TRP A 14 -2.70 -7.29 -14.64
C TRP A 14 -4.19 -7.55 -14.44
N TYR A 15 -4.91 -8.04 -15.46
CA TYR A 15 -6.33 -8.39 -15.33
C TYR A 15 -6.58 -9.45 -14.26
N ASP A 16 -5.81 -10.54 -14.27
CA ASP A 16 -5.96 -11.62 -13.30
C ASP A 16 -5.82 -11.11 -11.86
N GLU A 17 -4.82 -10.25 -11.63
CA GLU A 17 -4.53 -9.71 -10.32
C GLU A 17 -5.50 -8.60 -9.90
N LEU A 18 -5.89 -7.71 -10.83
CA LEU A 18 -6.87 -6.66 -10.60
C LEU A 18 -8.20 -7.28 -10.19
N PHE A 19 -8.66 -8.27 -10.96
CA PHE A 19 -9.92 -8.94 -10.69
C PHE A 19 -9.89 -9.76 -9.40
N ARG A 20 -8.74 -10.33 -9.05
CA ARG A 20 -8.56 -10.96 -7.74
C ARG A 20 -8.72 -9.94 -6.61
N ARG A 21 -8.07 -8.78 -6.69
CA ARG A 21 -8.17 -7.72 -5.67
C ARG A 21 -9.58 -7.16 -5.56
N LEU A 22 -10.20 -6.81 -6.68
CA LEU A 22 -11.57 -6.29 -6.68
C LEU A 22 -12.57 -7.27 -6.04
N ARG A 23 -12.44 -8.58 -6.30
CA ARG A 23 -13.29 -9.59 -5.62
C ARG A 23 -13.06 -9.66 -4.11
N ILE A 24 -11.83 -9.46 -3.64
CA ILE A 24 -11.53 -9.40 -2.19
C ILE A 24 -12.17 -8.18 -1.54
N GLU A 25 -12.23 -7.07 -2.26
CA GLU A 25 -12.92 -5.84 -1.84
C GLU A 25 -14.45 -5.91 -2.02
N GLY A 26 -14.99 -7.05 -2.47
CA GLY A 26 -16.44 -7.29 -2.58
C GLY A 26 -17.08 -6.89 -3.92
N TYR A 27 -16.28 -6.52 -4.93
CA TYR A 27 -16.81 -6.20 -6.26
C TYR A 27 -17.09 -7.45 -7.09
N MET A 28 -18.17 -7.38 -7.87
CA MET A 28 -18.54 -8.39 -8.86
C MET A 28 -18.04 -7.96 -10.25
N ILE A 29 -17.50 -8.91 -11.01
CA ILE A 29 -16.84 -8.64 -12.30
C ILE A 29 -17.50 -9.50 -13.37
N ASN A 30 -17.99 -8.84 -14.41
CA ASN A 30 -18.58 -9.49 -15.57
C ASN A 30 -17.74 -9.19 -16.82
N ILE A 31 -17.18 -10.23 -17.43
CA ILE A 31 -16.40 -10.10 -18.67
C ILE A 31 -17.38 -10.10 -19.84
N VAL A 32 -17.43 -8.99 -20.59
CA VAL A 32 -18.42 -8.74 -21.64
C VAL A 32 -17.83 -8.94 -23.02
N ASN A 33 -16.63 -8.40 -23.28
CA ASN A 33 -15.95 -8.42 -24.58
C ASN A 33 -16.85 -8.02 -25.76
N LYS A 34 -17.58 -6.91 -25.63
CA LYS A 34 -18.54 -6.44 -26.64
C LYS A 34 -18.71 -4.93 -26.60
N ASN A 35 -19.00 -4.33 -27.77
CA ASN A 35 -19.28 -2.90 -27.93
C ASN A 35 -18.17 -2.00 -27.34
N GLY A 36 -16.90 -2.36 -27.53
CA GLY A 36 -15.76 -1.62 -26.97
C GLY A 36 -15.52 -1.85 -25.48
N ILE A 37 -16.36 -2.62 -24.78
CA ILE A 37 -16.23 -2.91 -23.36
C ILE A 37 -15.59 -4.29 -23.15
N TYR A 38 -14.53 -4.33 -22.35
CA TYR A 38 -13.89 -5.56 -21.90
C TYR A 38 -14.64 -6.14 -20.69
N ALA A 39 -14.79 -5.36 -19.61
CA ALA A 39 -15.39 -5.82 -18.37
C ALA A 39 -16.26 -4.76 -17.68
N ASN A 40 -17.32 -5.21 -17.02
CA ASN A 40 -18.16 -4.40 -16.14
C ASN A 40 -17.87 -4.76 -14.67
N ILE A 41 -17.81 -3.75 -13.81
CA ILE A 41 -17.50 -3.87 -12.38
C ILE A 41 -18.69 -3.34 -11.59
N TYR A 42 -19.23 -4.19 -10.73
CA TYR A 42 -20.42 -3.93 -9.94
C TYR A 42 -20.10 -3.92 -8.45
N SER A 43 -20.78 -3.05 -7.71
CA SER A 43 -20.94 -3.14 -6.26
C SER A 43 -22.37 -3.53 -5.99
N GLU A 44 -22.59 -4.72 -5.43
CA GLU A 44 -23.93 -5.33 -5.36
C GLU A 44 -24.54 -5.39 -6.79
N ASP A 45 -25.67 -4.72 -7.01
CA ASP A 45 -26.34 -4.67 -8.32
C ASP A 45 -26.04 -3.38 -9.13
N ALA A 46 -25.27 -2.44 -8.57
CA ALA A 46 -24.97 -1.17 -9.21
C ALA A 46 -23.71 -1.27 -10.08
N LEU A 47 -23.80 -0.86 -11.35
CA LEU A 47 -22.64 -0.70 -12.22
C LEU A 47 -21.83 0.52 -11.76
N ILE A 48 -20.60 0.29 -11.30
CA ILE A 48 -19.74 1.34 -10.74
C ILE A 48 -18.66 1.75 -11.73
N SER A 49 -18.12 0.79 -12.47
CA SER A 49 -17.01 1.04 -13.39
C SER A 49 -17.00 0.04 -14.55
N GLN A 50 -16.38 0.45 -15.65
CA GLN A 50 -16.17 -0.36 -16.84
C GLN A 50 -14.71 -0.25 -17.28
N ILE A 51 -14.18 -1.35 -17.79
CA ILE A 51 -12.89 -1.37 -18.50
C ILE A 51 -13.20 -1.55 -19.97
N ASP A 52 -12.70 -0.66 -20.81
CA ASP A 52 -12.82 -0.80 -22.26
C ASP A 52 -11.72 -1.71 -22.86
N GLN A 53 -11.78 -1.93 -24.17
CA GLN A 53 -10.82 -2.78 -24.88
C GLN A 53 -9.43 -2.14 -25.03
N ASP A 54 -9.31 -0.83 -24.78
CA ASP A 54 -8.05 -0.11 -24.74
C ASP A 54 -7.41 -0.14 -23.33
N ASN A 55 -8.07 -0.83 -22.37
CA ASN A 55 -7.71 -0.97 -20.95
C ASN A 55 -7.94 0.31 -20.13
N ASP A 56 -8.71 1.27 -20.65
CA ASP A 56 -9.08 2.47 -19.93
C ASP A 56 -10.28 2.21 -19.02
N LEU A 57 -10.23 2.84 -17.84
CA LEU A 57 -11.20 2.63 -16.76
C LEU A 57 -12.15 3.83 -16.65
N HIS A 58 -13.44 3.57 -16.88
CA HIS A 58 -14.52 4.55 -16.83
C HIS A 58 -15.41 4.31 -15.61
N GLY A 59 -15.94 5.34 -14.96
CA GLY A 59 -16.81 5.17 -13.78
C GLY A 59 -17.09 6.45 -13.00
N ASP A 60 -17.95 6.33 -11.98
CA ASP A 60 -18.36 7.43 -11.10
C ASP A 60 -17.44 7.58 -9.87
N TRP A 61 -17.92 8.22 -8.79
CA TRP A 61 -17.17 8.37 -7.54
C TRP A 61 -16.70 7.06 -6.92
N CYS A 62 -17.52 6.00 -6.97
CA CYS A 62 -17.12 4.67 -6.52
C CYS A 62 -16.07 4.06 -7.47
N GLY A 63 -16.08 4.48 -8.74
CA GLY A 63 -15.00 4.22 -9.71
C GLY A 63 -13.64 4.75 -9.28
N LYS A 64 -13.53 5.77 -8.40
CA LYS A 64 -12.22 6.25 -7.90
C LYS A 64 -11.49 5.21 -7.06
N VAL A 65 -12.20 4.40 -6.28
CA VAL A 65 -11.60 3.31 -5.48
C VAL A 65 -11.10 2.21 -6.41
N VAL A 66 -11.94 1.82 -7.39
CA VAL A 66 -11.58 0.84 -8.42
C VAL A 66 -10.35 1.31 -9.20
N LYS A 67 -10.32 2.58 -9.61
CA LYS A 67 -9.18 3.20 -10.30
C LYS A 67 -7.91 3.13 -9.48
N LYS A 68 -7.96 3.48 -8.19
CA LYS A 68 -6.81 3.37 -7.29
C LYS A 68 -6.28 1.93 -7.20
N ILE A 69 -7.17 0.95 -7.05
CA ILE A 69 -6.80 -0.47 -7.02
C ILE A 69 -6.14 -0.87 -8.35
N ALA A 70 -6.71 -0.44 -9.48
CA ALA A 70 -6.20 -0.72 -10.82
C ALA A 70 -4.80 -0.13 -11.06
N GLU A 71 -4.57 1.12 -10.67
CA GLU A 71 -3.30 1.82 -10.77
C GLU A 71 -2.22 1.16 -9.89
N GLU A 72 -2.52 0.90 -8.62
CA GLU A 72 -1.61 0.18 -7.71
C GLU A 72 -1.26 -1.20 -8.27
N THR A 73 -2.26 -1.92 -8.80
CA THR A 73 -2.05 -3.25 -9.39
C THR A 73 -1.19 -3.20 -10.65
N ALA A 74 -1.40 -2.22 -11.52
CA ALA A 74 -0.54 -2.01 -12.68
C ALA A 74 0.91 -1.77 -12.24
N GLU A 75 1.10 -0.90 -11.24
CA GLU A 75 2.42 -0.53 -10.72
C GLU A 75 3.21 -1.75 -10.23
N TYR A 76 2.67 -2.53 -9.29
CA TYR A 76 3.44 -3.63 -8.71
C TYR A 76 3.54 -4.84 -9.65
N VAL A 77 2.57 -5.07 -10.54
CA VAL A 77 2.68 -6.13 -11.56
C VAL A 77 3.79 -5.79 -12.55
N PHE A 78 3.83 -4.54 -13.01
CA PHE A 78 4.87 -4.05 -13.91
C PHE A 78 6.24 -4.10 -13.25
N ALA A 79 6.35 -3.58 -12.03
CA ALA A 79 7.59 -3.61 -11.26
C ALA A 79 8.08 -5.04 -11.04
N HIS A 80 7.19 -5.99 -10.71
CA HIS A 80 7.58 -7.38 -10.51
C HIS A 80 8.05 -8.04 -11.82
N LYS A 81 7.35 -7.85 -12.95
CA LYS A 81 7.75 -8.47 -14.22
C LYS A 81 9.12 -7.99 -14.70
N THR A 82 9.41 -6.71 -14.52
CA THR A 82 10.66 -6.07 -14.96
C THR A 82 11.80 -6.21 -13.96
N ALA A 83 11.50 -6.48 -12.68
CA ALA A 83 12.49 -6.60 -11.62
C ALA A 83 13.36 -7.88 -11.72
N PRO A 84 14.66 -7.79 -11.38
CA PRO A 84 15.52 -8.96 -11.28
C PRO A 84 15.18 -9.82 -10.06
N THR A 85 15.43 -11.12 -10.17
CA THR A 85 15.34 -12.06 -9.03
C THR A 85 16.44 -11.79 -8.01
N ILE A 86 16.11 -11.98 -6.73
CA ILE A 86 17.07 -11.86 -5.62
C ILE A 86 17.29 -13.18 -4.91
N LYS A 87 18.48 -13.33 -4.34
CA LYS A 87 18.71 -14.35 -3.31
C LYS A 87 18.26 -13.74 -1.99
N CYS A 88 17.38 -14.43 -1.28
CA CYS A 88 16.95 -13.95 0.01
C CYS A 88 16.75 -15.06 1.03
N VAL A 89 16.81 -14.66 2.30
CA VAL A 89 16.59 -15.52 3.45
C VAL A 89 15.46 -14.94 4.29
N ILE A 90 14.55 -15.81 4.73
CA ILE A 90 13.51 -15.51 5.72
C ILE A 90 13.70 -16.48 6.87
N SER A 91 13.88 -15.97 8.09
CA SER A 91 14.07 -16.77 9.31
C SER A 91 15.14 -17.88 9.14
N GLY A 92 16.28 -17.53 8.56
CA GLY A 92 17.39 -18.46 8.32
C GLY A 92 17.20 -19.44 7.15
N LYS A 93 16.06 -19.42 6.46
CA LYS A 93 15.77 -20.29 5.31
C LYS A 93 15.84 -19.54 3.98
N GLN A 94 16.63 -20.08 3.05
CA GLN A 94 16.70 -19.58 1.67
C GLN A 94 15.31 -19.61 1.03
N GLN A 95 14.96 -18.50 0.38
CA GLN A 95 13.72 -18.35 -0.37
C GLN A 95 14.02 -18.20 -1.87
N VAL A 96 13.02 -18.59 -2.66
CA VAL A 96 13.05 -18.50 -4.13
C VAL A 96 11.83 -17.77 -4.65
N GLY A 97 11.99 -17.07 -5.78
CA GLY A 97 10.91 -16.41 -6.49
C GLY A 97 10.64 -14.96 -6.07
N TYR A 98 11.41 -14.40 -5.13
CA TYR A 98 11.35 -12.97 -4.85
C TYR A 98 12.09 -12.16 -5.91
N ARG A 99 11.49 -11.06 -6.31
CA ARG A 99 12.05 -10.06 -7.22
C ARG A 99 12.16 -8.71 -6.53
N LYS A 100 13.18 -7.96 -6.92
CA LYS A 100 13.58 -6.68 -6.32
C LYS A 100 12.79 -5.52 -6.89
N LEU A 101 11.71 -5.13 -6.25
CA LEU A 101 10.88 -4.02 -6.74
C LEU A 101 11.60 -2.68 -6.58
N LEU A 102 12.04 -2.38 -5.35
CA LEU A 102 12.72 -1.14 -5.02
C LEU A 102 13.91 -1.41 -4.08
N VAL A 103 14.96 -0.61 -4.21
CA VAL A 103 16.08 -0.55 -3.28
C VAL A 103 16.45 0.89 -3.03
N PHE A 104 16.63 1.23 -1.75
CA PHE A 104 17.19 2.49 -1.34
C PHE A 104 18.08 2.24 -0.12
N ASN A 105 19.31 2.77 -0.15
CA ASN A 105 20.36 2.42 0.81
C ASN A 105 20.57 0.88 0.90
N ASP A 106 20.51 0.35 2.12
CA ASP A 106 20.56 -1.08 2.40
C ASP A 106 19.17 -1.72 2.35
N LYS A 107 18.07 -0.97 2.24
CA LYS A 107 16.71 -1.51 2.31
C LYS A 107 16.20 -2.00 0.96
N VAL A 108 15.32 -2.99 1.01
CA VAL A 108 14.66 -3.57 -0.18
C VAL A 108 13.16 -3.71 0.05
N LEU A 109 12.38 -3.40 -0.99
CA LEU A 109 11.03 -3.90 -1.20
C LEU A 109 11.10 -5.00 -2.26
N ALA A 110 10.69 -6.21 -1.88
CA ALA A 110 10.66 -7.36 -2.75
C ALA A 110 9.24 -7.91 -2.87
N ALA A 111 8.93 -8.56 -3.98
CA ALA A 111 7.67 -9.26 -4.15
C ALA A 111 7.88 -10.64 -4.75
N LYS A 112 6.99 -11.55 -4.39
CA LYS A 112 6.88 -12.87 -4.98
C LYS A 112 5.43 -13.09 -5.39
N GLN A 113 5.23 -13.50 -6.64
CA GLN A 113 3.94 -13.99 -7.09
C GLN A 113 3.67 -15.38 -6.48
N ILE A 114 2.50 -15.56 -5.89
CA ILE A 114 2.00 -16.80 -5.34
C ILE A 114 0.82 -17.26 -6.20
N CYS A 115 0.97 -18.42 -6.84
CA CYS A 115 -0.06 -18.99 -7.70
C CYS A 115 -1.42 -19.03 -6.99
N GLY A 116 -2.45 -18.44 -7.61
CA GLY A 116 -3.81 -18.35 -7.09
C GLY A 116 -4.02 -17.44 -5.87
N LYS A 117 -2.96 -16.83 -5.31
CA LYS A 117 -3.05 -15.96 -4.13
C LYS A 117 -2.58 -14.52 -4.38
N GLY A 118 -2.15 -14.21 -5.60
CA GLY A 118 -1.66 -12.89 -5.99
C GLY A 118 -0.22 -12.67 -5.55
N TYR A 119 0.09 -11.51 -5.01
CA TYR A 119 1.45 -11.13 -4.63
C TYR A 119 1.65 -11.14 -3.12
N GLN A 120 2.82 -11.60 -2.69
CA GLN A 120 3.33 -11.39 -1.35
C GLN A 120 4.51 -10.42 -1.42
N PHE A 121 4.37 -9.31 -0.73
CA PHE A 121 5.40 -8.30 -0.58
C PHE A 121 6.23 -8.58 0.66
N ALA A 122 7.48 -8.15 0.65
CA ALA A 122 8.37 -8.26 1.78
C ALA A 122 9.36 -7.11 1.82
N THR A 123 9.65 -6.62 3.02
CA THR A 123 10.69 -5.63 3.24
C THR A 123 11.86 -6.25 4.00
N GLY A 124 13.04 -5.70 3.78
CA GLY A 124 14.26 -6.25 4.35
C GLY A 124 15.47 -5.37 4.09
N TYR A 125 16.64 -5.97 4.25
CA TYR A 125 17.91 -5.29 4.03
C TYR A 125 18.93 -6.18 3.31
N ARG A 126 19.86 -5.54 2.62
CA ARG A 126 20.97 -6.17 1.91
C ARG A 126 22.01 -6.63 2.91
N THR A 127 22.49 -7.85 2.75
CA THR A 127 23.61 -8.33 3.57
C THR A 127 24.92 -7.67 3.12
N VAL A 128 25.81 -7.42 4.08
CA VAL A 128 27.13 -6.83 3.81
C VAL A 128 28.02 -7.78 2.98
N LEU A 129 27.70 -9.08 3.00
CA LEU A 129 28.53 -10.14 2.44
C LEU A 129 28.40 -10.28 0.93
N THR A 130 27.26 -9.92 0.32
CA THR A 130 27.09 -10.01 -1.14
C THR A 130 26.08 -9.00 -1.66
N LEU A 131 26.36 -8.42 -2.83
CA LEU A 131 25.55 -7.36 -3.45
C LEU A 131 24.10 -7.77 -3.80
N ASN A 132 23.78 -9.07 -3.88
CA ASN A 132 22.46 -9.57 -4.29
C ASN A 132 21.83 -10.56 -3.30
N HIS A 133 22.24 -10.51 -2.02
CA HIS A 133 21.64 -11.31 -0.97
C HIS A 133 20.94 -10.41 0.05
N TYR A 134 19.70 -10.75 0.38
CA TYR A 134 18.84 -9.95 1.24
C TYR A 134 18.25 -10.79 2.37
N ILE A 135 18.11 -10.19 3.54
CA ILE A 135 17.34 -10.76 4.64
C ILE A 135 16.00 -10.05 4.65
N LEU A 136 14.92 -10.82 4.47
CA LEU A 136 13.56 -10.30 4.45
C LEU A 136 12.89 -10.57 5.80
N ASN A 137 12.46 -9.51 6.49
CA ASN A 137 11.98 -9.58 7.87
C ASN A 137 10.45 -9.51 7.95
N ASN A 138 9.86 -8.62 7.17
CA ASN A 138 8.42 -8.34 7.23
C ASN A 138 7.75 -8.79 5.93
N ARG A 139 6.52 -9.29 6.02
CA ARG A 139 5.74 -9.80 4.89
C ARG A 139 4.35 -9.19 4.89
N PHE A 140 3.86 -8.86 3.71
CA PHE A 140 2.61 -8.14 3.51
C PHE A 140 1.84 -8.76 2.35
N SER A 141 0.51 -8.80 2.49
CA SER A 141 -0.41 -9.06 1.37
C SER A 141 -0.89 -7.76 0.69
N ASP A 142 -0.67 -6.62 1.34
CA ASP A 142 -1.07 -5.29 0.90
C ASP A 142 0.16 -4.53 0.41
N TYR A 143 0.10 -4.04 -0.83
CA TYR A 143 1.20 -3.32 -1.47
C TYR A 143 1.48 -1.98 -0.79
N ALA A 144 0.43 -1.20 -0.49
CA ALA A 144 0.57 0.11 0.12
C ALA A 144 1.23 0.01 1.50
N LYS A 145 0.83 -0.96 2.33
CA LYS A 145 1.48 -1.21 3.63
C LYS A 145 2.95 -1.60 3.48
N ALA A 146 3.30 -2.38 2.46
CA ALA A 146 4.68 -2.74 2.19
C ALA A 146 5.52 -1.54 1.75
N CYS A 147 4.94 -0.64 0.94
CA CYS A 147 5.57 0.61 0.51
C CYS A 147 5.78 1.56 1.68
N GLU A 148 4.79 1.72 2.57
CA GLU A 148 4.91 2.52 3.79
C GLU A 148 6.04 2.01 4.67
N GLU A 149 6.07 0.70 4.96
CA GLU A 149 7.14 0.09 5.76
C GLU A 149 8.52 0.26 5.11
N PHE A 150 8.61 0.06 3.79
CA PHE A 150 9.85 0.27 3.05
C PHE A 150 10.31 1.72 3.14
N ALA A 151 9.42 2.69 2.91
CA ALA A 151 9.76 4.10 2.91
C ALA A 151 10.20 4.60 4.29
N LEU A 152 9.55 4.12 5.36
CA LEU A 152 9.96 4.39 6.73
C LEU A 152 11.34 3.76 7.03
N GLY A 153 11.50 2.46 6.76
CA GLY A 153 12.74 1.74 7.05
C GLY A 153 13.94 2.25 6.23
N ALA A 154 13.69 2.78 5.03
CA ALA A 154 14.71 3.33 4.14
C ALA A 154 15.06 4.80 4.44
N GLY A 155 14.33 5.46 5.37
CA GLY A 155 14.51 6.87 5.67
C GLY A 155 14.05 7.81 4.56
N LEU A 156 13.18 7.33 3.66
CA LEU A 156 12.55 8.17 2.62
C LEU A 156 11.48 9.09 3.21
N ILE A 157 10.95 8.71 4.37
CA ILE A 157 10.00 9.48 5.15
C ILE A 157 10.67 9.85 6.47
N ASP A 158 10.83 11.15 6.71
CA ASP A 158 11.22 11.67 8.01
C ASP A 158 9.98 11.66 8.91
N GLN A 159 9.92 10.67 9.80
CA GLN A 159 8.79 10.53 10.74
C GLN A 159 8.59 11.75 11.64
N ASN A 160 9.65 12.55 11.85
CA ASN A 160 9.59 13.77 12.65
C ASN A 160 9.13 14.99 11.84
N LYS A 161 9.01 14.86 10.51
CA LYS A 161 8.39 15.86 9.61
C LYS A 161 6.97 15.48 9.20
N ILE A 162 6.48 14.32 9.63
CA ILE A 162 5.05 14.06 9.72
C ILE A 162 4.55 14.84 10.93
N LEU A 163 3.40 15.52 10.81
CA LEU A 163 2.79 16.35 11.86
C LEU A 163 3.03 15.75 13.25
N SER A 164 3.71 16.51 14.10
CA SER A 164 3.99 16.14 15.49
C SER A 164 2.69 15.98 16.29
N GLU A 165 2.76 15.35 17.47
CA GLU A 165 1.60 15.15 18.33
C GLU A 165 0.91 16.48 18.70
N SER A 166 1.71 17.52 18.95
CA SER A 166 1.20 18.87 19.24
C SER A 166 0.50 19.48 18.03
N GLU A 167 1.07 19.35 16.83
CA GLU A 167 0.45 19.81 15.58
C GLU A 167 -0.84 19.05 15.29
N LEU A 168 -0.87 17.72 15.51
CA LEU A 168 -2.07 16.90 15.39
C LEU A 168 -3.15 17.26 16.42
N LYS A 169 -2.76 17.58 17.66
CA LYS A 169 -3.68 18.08 18.70
C LYS A 169 -4.29 19.42 18.30
N VAL A 170 -3.50 20.33 17.71
CA VAL A 170 -3.98 21.61 17.17
C VAL A 170 -4.96 21.39 16.03
N ILE A 171 -4.60 20.56 15.04
CA ILE A 171 -5.47 20.20 13.90
C ILE A 171 -6.77 19.58 14.41
N ARG A 172 -6.69 18.59 15.31
CA ARG A 172 -7.87 17.95 15.90
C ARG A 172 -8.79 18.95 16.59
N SER A 173 -8.22 19.86 17.38
CA SER A 173 -8.98 20.89 18.09
C SER A 173 -9.72 21.80 17.09
N GLY A 174 -9.00 22.31 16.08
CA GLY A 174 -9.58 23.18 15.05
C GLY A 174 -10.69 22.49 14.26
N LEU A 175 -10.47 21.25 13.82
CA LEU A 175 -11.47 20.45 13.12
C LEU A 175 -12.71 20.16 13.99
N THR A 176 -12.52 19.89 15.28
CA THR A 176 -13.63 19.69 16.24
C THR A 176 -14.43 20.98 16.47
N GLN A 177 -13.78 22.14 16.43
CA GLN A 177 -14.47 23.43 16.53
C GLN A 177 -15.28 23.72 15.26
N LEU A 178 -14.73 23.41 14.08
CA LEU A 178 -15.42 23.58 12.80
C LEU A 178 -16.69 22.73 12.73
N THR A 179 -16.67 21.48 13.20
CA THR A 179 -17.88 20.64 13.24
C THR A 179 -18.93 21.15 14.23
N LYS A 180 -18.51 21.82 15.32
CA LYS A 180 -19.43 22.41 16.32
C LYS A 180 -20.06 23.71 15.83
N ILE A 181 -19.27 24.56 15.17
CA ILE A 181 -19.73 25.88 14.71
C ILE A 181 -20.51 25.77 13.40
N SER A 182 -20.21 24.76 12.58
CA SER A 182 -20.86 24.46 11.30
C SER A 182 -21.09 25.73 10.45
N PRO A 183 -20.03 26.48 10.10
CA PRO A 183 -20.17 27.75 9.43
C PRO A 183 -20.79 27.56 8.02
N PRO A 184 -21.55 28.55 7.51
CA PRO A 184 -22.43 28.39 6.35
C PRO A 184 -21.71 28.03 5.04
N GLN A 185 -20.41 28.27 4.95
CA GLN A 185 -19.55 27.91 3.81
C GLN A 185 -19.07 26.44 3.83
N VAL A 186 -19.32 25.68 4.90
CA VAL A 186 -18.89 24.29 5.03
C VAL A 186 -20.03 23.39 4.56
N THR A 187 -19.75 22.59 3.54
CA THR A 187 -20.74 21.67 2.97
C THR A 187 -20.88 20.39 3.80
N PHE A 188 -21.91 19.60 3.52
CA PHE A 188 -22.06 18.27 4.10
C PHE A 188 -20.90 17.33 3.74
N GLU A 189 -20.38 17.46 2.51
CA GLU A 189 -19.20 16.71 2.06
C GLU A 189 -17.95 17.08 2.85
N ASP A 190 -17.77 18.38 3.12
CA ASP A 190 -16.68 18.88 3.97
C ASP A 190 -16.79 18.33 5.39
N LEU A 191 -17.99 18.36 6.00
CA LEU A 191 -18.23 17.78 7.33
C LEU A 191 -17.92 16.27 7.37
N THR A 192 -18.28 15.55 6.31
CA THR A 192 -17.99 14.11 6.16
C THR A 192 -16.48 13.87 6.06
N ALA A 193 -15.77 14.67 5.26
CA ALA A 193 -14.32 14.60 5.14
C ALA A 193 -13.62 14.92 6.47
N ILE A 194 -14.06 15.98 7.16
CA ILE A 194 -13.56 16.36 8.49
C ILE A 194 -13.78 15.23 9.50
N GLY A 195 -14.96 14.59 9.49
CA GLY A 195 -15.27 13.45 10.34
C GLY A 195 -14.30 12.27 10.12
N ARG A 196 -13.95 11.97 8.86
CA ARG A 196 -12.97 10.92 8.53
C ARG A 196 -11.56 11.27 9.02
N VAL A 197 -11.14 12.53 8.88
CA VAL A 197 -9.84 13.00 9.39
C VAL A 197 -9.78 12.93 10.91
N LEU A 198 -10.81 13.41 11.61
CA LEU A 198 -10.91 13.31 13.06
C LEU A 198 -10.88 11.86 13.54
N ASN A 199 -11.59 10.97 12.84
CA ASN A 199 -11.58 9.54 13.15
C ASN A 199 -10.17 8.95 12.98
N LYS A 200 -9.48 9.26 11.87
CA LYS A 200 -8.11 8.80 11.63
C LYS A 200 -7.13 9.30 12.70
N ILE A 201 -7.22 10.57 13.09
CA ILE A 201 -6.37 11.14 14.15
C ILE A 201 -6.64 10.43 15.49
N ASN A 202 -7.92 10.25 15.86
CA ASN A 202 -8.28 9.72 17.17
C ASN A 202 -8.06 8.21 17.31
N VAL A 203 -8.35 7.43 16.26
CA VAL A 203 -8.38 5.97 16.32
C VAL A 203 -7.07 5.35 15.85
N SER A 204 -6.35 5.98 14.94
CA SER A 204 -5.12 5.43 14.38
C SER A 204 -3.88 6.16 14.88
N ILE A 205 -3.83 7.49 14.75
CA ILE A 205 -2.56 8.22 14.90
C ILE A 205 -2.19 8.46 16.38
N LEU A 206 -3.10 9.00 17.19
CA LEU A 206 -2.80 9.30 18.59
C LEU A 206 -2.44 8.07 19.43
N PRO A 207 -3.13 6.91 19.30
CA PRO A 207 -2.74 5.69 20.00
C PRO A 207 -1.33 5.20 19.63
N GLU A 208 -0.96 5.23 18.35
CA GLU A 208 0.38 4.82 17.90
C GLU A 208 1.49 5.73 18.43
N ILE A 209 1.25 7.05 18.47
CA ILE A 209 2.20 8.01 19.06
C ILE A 209 2.40 7.73 20.55
N ASN A 210 1.30 7.53 21.30
CA ASN A 210 1.37 7.24 22.73
C ASN A 210 2.14 5.94 23.02
N GLN A 211 1.92 4.89 22.22
CA GLN A 211 2.67 3.64 22.33
C GLN A 211 4.16 3.87 22.06
N ARG A 212 4.53 4.60 21.00
CA ARG A 212 5.94 4.91 20.71
C ARG A 212 6.62 5.67 21.84
N ASN A 213 5.96 6.68 22.41
CA ASN A 213 6.50 7.44 23.53
C ASN A 213 6.74 6.54 24.76
N GLN A 214 5.80 5.63 25.06
CA GLN A 214 5.97 4.64 26.14
C GLN A 214 7.16 3.71 25.90
N PHE A 215 7.39 3.26 24.67
CA PHE A 215 8.54 2.42 24.32
C PHE A 215 9.89 3.17 24.39
N VAL A 216 9.92 4.46 24.06
CA VAL A 216 11.11 5.30 24.20
C VAL A 216 11.43 5.55 25.67
N GLU A 217 10.42 5.83 26.49
CA GLU A 217 10.58 6.03 27.94
C GLU A 217 11.01 4.75 28.66
N SER A 218 10.52 3.57 28.25
CA SER A 218 10.94 2.29 28.85
C SER A 218 12.40 1.93 28.55
N ASN A 219 12.93 2.31 27.38
CA ASN A 219 14.31 2.02 26.98
C ASN A 219 15.35 2.97 27.62
N ILE A 220 14.92 4.06 28.24
CA ILE A 220 15.79 5.00 28.97
C ILE A 220 16.01 4.51 30.43
N HIS A 221 15.29 3.47 30.87
CA HIS A 221 15.30 2.97 32.24
C HIS A 221 15.95 1.59 32.45
N GLU A 222 16.67 1.03 31.47
CA GLU A 222 17.66 -0.03 31.75
C GLU A 222 19.01 0.63 32.08
N PRO A 223 19.44 0.69 33.36
CA PRO A 223 20.81 1.07 33.66
C PRO A 223 21.76 -0.01 33.15
N GLU A 224 22.75 0.39 32.35
CA GLU A 224 23.97 -0.39 32.14
C GLU A 224 24.63 -0.61 33.52
N GLU A 225 24.39 -1.77 34.13
CA GLU A 225 25.27 -2.29 35.16
C GLU A 225 26.61 -2.64 34.50
N LEU A 226 27.47 -1.63 34.38
CA LEU A 226 28.89 -1.82 34.12
C LEU A 226 29.52 -2.39 35.39
N GLU A 227 29.66 -3.71 35.45
CA GLU A 227 30.61 -4.38 36.35
C GLU A 227 32.04 -4.05 35.90
N ILE A 228 32.73 -3.20 36.67
CA ILE A 228 34.20 -3.22 36.84
C ILE A 228 34.55 -2.95 38.29
#